data_AF-A0A6J4VVE3-F1
#
_entry.id   AF-A0A6J4VVE3-F1
#
_cell.length_a   1.000
_cell.length_b   1.000
_cell.length_c   1.000
_cell.angle_alpha   90.00
_cell.angle_beta   90.00
_cell.angle_gamma   90.00
#
_symmetry.space_group_name_H-M   'P 1'
#
loop_
_entity.id
_entity.type
_entity.pdbx_description
1 polymer ?
#
loop_
_entity_poly.entity_id
_entity_poly.type
_entity_poly.pdbx_seq_one_letter_code
_entity_poly.pdbx_strand_id
1 'polypeptide(L)'
;MSLEGRTASITAVPPGAAGRRAGLGCAAILTLLCLLSAAAPAVAHGATVSVSLGDSFISGQAGRWQGNSTDALGNRSGTDRACVATPFGCRYERGRVYLGETAPPGCARSDVAEIRSARLGVEKSINIACSGAQTKEIFRASNGGRRFKGEAPQADQLARIAREHTVKLIALSIGGNDIAFESLVVSCVIAYATRARPCARAVQASVDQKLPAAMSGVAKAIAEIRAVMRSAGYRPW
;
A
#
# COMPACT_ATOMS: atom_id res chain seq x y z
N MET A 1 -9.96 16.97 -55.95
CA MET A 1 -10.10 17.75 -57.20
C MET A 1 -10.10 19.22 -56.80
N SER A 2 -9.17 20.02 -57.36
CA SER A 2 -8.85 21.45 -57.10
C SER A 2 -8.30 21.78 -55.69
N LEU A 3 -7.03 22.10 -55.44
CA LEU A 3 -6.00 22.97 -56.04
C LEU A 3 -6.27 24.49 -55.99
N GLU A 4 -5.31 25.17 -55.34
CA GLU A 4 -4.84 26.57 -55.49
C GLU A 4 -5.74 27.69 -54.94
N GLY A 5 -5.26 28.74 -54.28
CA GLY A 5 -3.90 29.25 -54.01
C GLY A 5 -3.96 30.76 -53.69
N ARG A 6 -2.79 31.33 -53.33
CA ARG A 6 -2.43 32.78 -53.29
C ARG A 6 -2.83 33.57 -52.02
N THR A 7 -2.04 34.48 -51.45
CA THR A 7 -0.76 35.11 -51.84
C THR A 7 -0.13 35.79 -50.61
N ALA A 8 1.19 35.75 -50.49
CA ALA A 8 1.98 36.62 -49.61
C ALA A 8 2.43 37.86 -50.39
N SER A 9 2.45 39.04 -49.75
CA SER A 9 3.08 40.25 -50.26
C SER A 9 4.23 40.67 -49.36
N ILE A 10 5.42 40.69 -49.94
CA ILE A 10 6.66 41.24 -49.40
C ILE A 10 6.83 42.62 -50.06
N THR A 11 7.09 43.65 -49.27
CA THR A 11 7.62 44.93 -49.74
C THR A 11 8.99 45.17 -49.10
N ALA A 12 9.98 45.40 -49.96
CA ALA A 12 11.33 45.83 -49.63
C ALA A 12 11.54 47.30 -50.07
N VAL A 13 12.74 47.85 -49.76
CA VAL A 13 13.47 49.01 -50.35
C VAL A 13 13.66 50.20 -49.35
N PRO A 14 14.84 50.88 -49.25
CA PRO A 14 16.25 50.44 -49.34
C PRO A 14 17.18 51.26 -48.36
N PRO A 15 18.47 51.65 -48.61
CA PRO A 15 19.51 51.63 -47.58
C PRO A 15 19.98 53.03 -47.10
N GLY A 16 20.47 53.11 -45.86
CA GLY A 16 21.12 54.30 -45.29
C GLY A 16 22.58 54.02 -44.94
N ALA A 17 23.47 54.87 -45.46
CA ALA A 17 24.91 54.69 -45.48
C ALA A 17 25.64 54.89 -44.13
N ALA A 18 26.85 54.33 -44.13
CA ALA A 18 28.00 54.44 -43.24
C ALA A 18 28.10 55.63 -42.28
N GLY A 19 28.49 55.32 -41.03
CA GLY A 19 29.12 56.25 -40.10
C GLY A 19 30.04 55.50 -39.13
N ARG A 20 31.33 55.44 -39.44
CA ARG A 20 32.38 55.00 -38.50
C ARG A 20 32.49 56.01 -37.36
N ARG A 21 32.34 55.57 -36.10
CA ARG A 21 32.99 56.20 -34.95
C ARG A 21 33.50 55.13 -33.99
N ALA A 22 34.82 55.09 -33.86
CA ALA A 22 35.50 54.37 -32.80
C ALA A 22 35.15 55.01 -31.45
N GLY A 23 34.81 54.19 -30.47
CA GLY A 23 34.60 54.60 -29.09
C GLY A 23 34.98 53.44 -28.18
N LEU A 24 36.16 53.55 -27.56
CA LEU A 24 36.54 52.78 -26.39
C LEU A 24 35.46 52.97 -25.31
N GLY A 25 34.85 51.89 -24.84
CA GLY A 25 33.82 51.95 -23.81
C GLY A 25 33.74 50.65 -23.02
N CYS A 26 34.11 50.78 -21.74
CA CYS A 26 34.17 49.80 -20.66
C CYS A 26 33.21 48.58 -20.70
N ALA A 27 33.77 47.49 -20.19
CA ALA A 27 33.14 46.22 -19.86
C ALA A 27 31.82 46.34 -19.10
N ALA A 28 30.83 45.54 -19.52
CA ALA A 28 29.77 45.05 -18.67
C ALA A 28 29.42 43.62 -19.11
N ILE A 29 30.15 42.64 -18.58
CA ILE A 29 29.79 41.23 -18.67
C ILE A 29 28.60 41.04 -17.73
N LEU A 30 27.38 41.02 -18.27
CA LEU A 30 26.20 40.55 -17.51
C LEU A 30 26.34 39.03 -17.35
N THR A 31 26.87 38.60 -16.21
CA THR A 31 26.79 37.20 -15.76
C THR A 31 25.35 36.88 -15.38
N LEU A 32 24.62 36.23 -16.29
CA LEU A 32 23.33 35.63 -16.01
C LEU A 32 23.55 34.41 -15.09
N LEU A 33 23.47 34.63 -13.77
CA LEU A 33 23.46 33.55 -12.79
C LEU A 33 22.12 32.80 -12.89
N CYS A 34 22.07 31.79 -13.76
CA CYS A 34 20.98 30.83 -13.79
C CYS A 34 21.14 29.92 -12.56
N LEU A 35 20.47 30.28 -11.46
CA LEU A 35 20.35 29.42 -10.27
C LEU A 35 19.48 28.21 -10.64
N LEU A 36 20.11 27.16 -11.20
CA LEU A 36 19.54 25.83 -11.15
C LEU A 36 19.51 25.39 -9.68
N SER A 37 18.40 25.68 -8.99
CA SER A 37 18.05 24.97 -7.77
C SER A 37 17.75 23.53 -8.17
N ALA A 38 18.79 22.68 -8.18
CA ALA A 38 18.60 21.25 -8.12
C ALA A 38 17.80 20.98 -6.84
N ALA A 39 16.52 20.63 -6.99
CA ALA A 39 15.73 20.15 -5.88
C ALA A 39 16.46 18.91 -5.33
N ALA A 40 17.18 19.08 -4.22
CA ALA A 40 17.73 17.96 -3.49
C ALA A 40 16.56 16.99 -3.21
N PRO A 41 16.74 15.67 -3.37
CA PRO A 41 15.70 14.74 -2.98
C PRO A 41 15.37 15.04 -1.53
N ALA A 42 14.09 15.31 -1.23
CA ALA A 42 13.65 15.53 0.12
C ALA A 42 14.02 14.29 0.93
N VAL A 43 15.11 14.38 1.69
CA VAL A 43 15.50 13.32 2.62
C VAL A 43 14.39 13.30 3.65
N ALA A 44 13.66 12.19 3.72
CA ALA A 44 12.61 11.99 4.70
C ALA A 44 13.19 12.29 6.09
N HIS A 45 12.69 13.36 6.72
CA HIS A 45 13.07 13.73 8.07
C HIS A 45 12.22 12.90 9.03
N GLY A 46 12.81 11.88 9.64
CA GLY A 46 12.13 11.08 10.66
C GLY A 46 12.74 9.70 10.84
N ALA A 47 12.27 9.02 11.88
CA ALA A 47 12.68 7.66 12.22
C ALA A 47 12.59 6.72 11.00
N THR A 48 13.50 5.77 10.94
CA THR A 48 13.45 4.63 10.02
C THR A 48 12.28 3.72 10.40
N VAL A 49 11.48 3.33 9.40
CA VAL A 49 10.29 2.52 9.62
C VAL A 49 10.19 1.35 8.69
N SER A 50 9.56 0.30 9.18
CA SER A 50 9.01 -0.78 8.37
C SER A 50 7.48 -0.64 8.35
N VAL A 51 6.86 -0.91 7.20
CA VAL A 51 5.41 -0.76 7.03
C VAL A 51 4.79 -2.07 6.55
N SER A 52 3.76 -2.55 7.24
CA SER A 52 2.91 -3.64 6.74
C SER A 52 1.58 -3.08 6.24
N LEU A 53 1.19 -3.46 5.03
CA LEU A 53 -0.12 -3.19 4.45
C LEU A 53 -0.65 -4.46 3.77
N GLY A 54 -1.95 -4.62 3.68
CA GLY A 54 -2.56 -5.86 3.21
C GLY A 54 -3.84 -6.22 3.94
N ASP A 55 -4.11 -7.51 3.98
CA ASP A 55 -5.29 -8.11 4.56
C ASP A 55 -5.08 -8.73 5.95
N SER A 56 -6.00 -9.61 6.35
CA SER A 56 -6.03 -10.30 7.63
C SER A 56 -4.74 -11.06 7.94
N PHE A 57 -4.04 -11.60 6.93
CA PHE A 57 -2.82 -12.37 7.13
C PHE A 57 -1.72 -11.49 7.73
N ILE A 58 -1.27 -10.47 7.00
CA ILE A 58 -0.19 -9.58 7.43
C ILE A 58 -0.62 -8.59 8.54
N SER A 59 -1.94 -8.46 8.78
CA SER A 59 -2.43 -7.79 9.99
C SER A 59 -2.12 -8.58 11.26
N GLY A 60 -1.79 -9.88 11.13
CA GLY A 60 -1.44 -10.77 12.22
C GLY A 60 -2.61 -11.44 12.93
N GLN A 61 -3.84 -11.41 12.38
CA GLN A 61 -5.02 -12.02 13.03
C GLN A 61 -4.84 -13.51 13.35
N ALA A 62 -4.16 -14.25 12.47
CA ALA A 62 -3.87 -15.67 12.65
C ALA A 62 -2.47 -15.93 13.24
N GLY A 63 -1.74 -14.89 13.63
CA GLY A 63 -0.37 -15.00 14.10
C GLY A 63 -0.29 -15.50 15.54
N ARG A 64 0.63 -16.45 15.80
CA ARG A 64 1.09 -16.88 17.14
C ARG A 64 -0.06 -17.15 18.14
N TRP A 65 -1.05 -17.92 17.72
CA TRP A 65 -2.07 -18.47 18.62
C TRP A 65 -1.41 -19.40 19.63
N GLN A 66 -1.98 -19.53 20.84
CA GLN A 66 -1.41 -20.39 21.89
C GLN A 66 -1.78 -21.88 21.66
N GLY A 67 -1.57 -22.37 20.44
CA GLY A 67 -1.94 -23.71 19.99
C GLY A 67 -3.23 -23.74 19.18
N ASN A 68 -3.71 -24.96 18.91
CA ASN A 68 -4.97 -25.24 18.22
C ASN A 68 -5.89 -26.02 19.15
N SER A 69 -7.18 -25.73 19.14
CA SER A 69 -8.19 -26.48 19.89
C SER A 69 -9.42 -26.74 19.01
N THR A 70 -10.05 -27.88 19.24
CA THR A 70 -11.36 -28.23 18.69
C THR A 70 -12.51 -27.74 19.59
N ASP A 71 -12.20 -27.22 20.78
CA ASP A 71 -13.18 -26.57 21.65
C ASP A 71 -13.53 -25.19 21.08
N ALA A 72 -14.80 -25.02 20.69
CA ALA A 72 -15.31 -23.77 20.14
C ALA A 72 -15.72 -22.76 21.22
N LEU A 73 -15.78 -23.17 22.48
CA LEU A 73 -16.32 -22.40 23.60
C LEU A 73 -15.21 -21.90 24.53
N GLY A 74 -15.59 -21.00 25.44
CA GLY A 74 -14.73 -20.51 26.51
C GLY A 74 -13.41 -19.93 25.99
N ASN A 75 -12.29 -20.45 26.51
CA ASN A 75 -10.93 -20.06 26.14
C ASN A 75 -10.33 -20.93 25.03
N ARG A 76 -11.12 -21.80 24.40
CA ARG A 76 -10.68 -22.75 23.35
C ARG A 76 -9.51 -23.58 23.82
N SER A 77 -9.67 -24.27 24.96
CA SER A 77 -8.61 -25.02 25.65
C SER A 77 -7.32 -24.21 25.91
N GLY A 78 -7.48 -22.91 26.20
CA GLY A 78 -6.37 -21.99 26.48
C GLY A 78 -5.72 -21.36 25.24
N THR A 79 -6.20 -21.67 24.04
CA THR A 79 -5.57 -21.18 22.80
C THR A 79 -5.96 -19.73 22.47
N ASP A 80 -7.10 -19.25 22.98
CA ASP A 80 -7.56 -17.88 22.76
C ASP A 80 -6.92 -16.87 23.71
N ARG A 81 -6.03 -16.04 23.16
CA ARG A 81 -5.28 -15.02 23.89
C ARG A 81 -6.11 -13.83 24.37
N ALA A 82 -7.25 -13.57 23.73
CA ALA A 82 -8.18 -12.54 24.18
C ALA A 82 -9.00 -13.02 25.38
N CYS A 83 -9.03 -14.33 25.64
CA CYS A 83 -9.70 -14.86 26.82
C CYS A 83 -8.86 -14.67 28.08
N VAL A 84 -9.36 -13.88 29.02
CA VAL A 84 -8.85 -13.80 30.39
C VAL A 84 -9.65 -14.74 31.28
N ALA A 85 -8.96 -15.69 31.91
CA ALA A 85 -9.58 -16.66 32.81
C ALA A 85 -10.19 -15.94 34.03
N THR A 86 -11.39 -16.39 34.43
CA THR A 86 -12.13 -15.91 35.59
C THR A 86 -12.72 -17.11 36.33
N PRO A 87 -13.13 -16.98 37.61
CA PRO A 87 -13.79 -18.07 38.33
C PRO A 87 -15.07 -18.61 37.68
N PHE A 88 -15.72 -17.81 36.80
CA PHE A 88 -16.96 -18.16 36.12
C PHE A 88 -16.78 -18.45 34.62
N GLY A 89 -15.54 -18.68 34.17
CA GLY A 89 -15.21 -18.94 32.77
C GLY A 89 -14.27 -17.89 32.20
N CYS A 90 -14.68 -17.20 31.13
CA CYS A 90 -13.81 -16.33 30.34
C CYS A 90 -14.36 -14.91 30.20
N ARG A 91 -13.53 -13.90 30.46
CA ARG A 91 -13.77 -12.52 30.03
C ARG A 91 -12.96 -12.22 28.77
N TYR A 92 -13.60 -11.76 27.71
CA TYR A 92 -12.91 -11.41 26.46
C TYR A 92 -12.36 -9.98 26.51
N GLU A 93 -11.03 -9.88 26.44
CA GLU A 93 -10.28 -8.63 26.38
C GLU A 93 -9.54 -8.54 25.05
N ARG A 94 -10.25 -8.06 24.02
CA ARG A 94 -9.72 -7.94 22.65
C ARG A 94 -8.45 -7.10 22.56
N GLY A 95 -8.28 -6.12 23.46
CA GLY A 95 -7.08 -5.28 23.54
C GLY A 95 -5.78 -6.04 23.87
N ARG A 96 -5.87 -7.28 24.35
CA ARG A 96 -4.70 -8.16 24.54
C ARG A 96 -4.13 -8.72 23.24
N VAL A 97 -4.90 -8.65 22.16
CA VAL A 97 -4.55 -9.17 20.84
C VAL A 97 -4.50 -8.03 19.83
N TYR A 98 -5.52 -7.19 19.79
CA TYR A 98 -5.62 -6.10 18.82
C TYR A 98 -5.19 -4.78 19.44
N LEU A 99 -4.21 -4.12 18.83
CA LEU A 99 -3.60 -2.92 19.38
C LEU A 99 -4.48 -1.69 19.15
N GLY A 100 -4.67 -0.86 20.18
CA GLY A 100 -5.51 0.32 20.11
C GLY A 100 -6.95 0.01 19.73
N GLU A 101 -7.61 0.93 19.02
CA GLU A 101 -9.00 0.78 18.57
C GLU A 101 -9.13 -0.03 17.27
N THR A 102 -8.28 -1.04 17.08
CA THR A 102 -8.25 -1.81 15.83
C THR A 102 -9.10 -3.07 15.88
N ALA A 103 -9.53 -3.51 17.07
CA ALA A 103 -10.34 -4.72 17.24
C ALA A 103 -11.59 -4.74 16.33
N PRO A 104 -12.10 -5.94 15.94
CA PRO A 104 -13.34 -6.04 15.19
C PRO A 104 -14.49 -5.26 15.86
N PRO A 105 -15.31 -4.53 15.09
CA PRO A 105 -15.47 -4.59 13.63
C PRO A 105 -14.44 -3.79 12.80
N GLY A 106 -13.46 -3.14 13.44
CA GLY A 106 -12.41 -2.37 12.78
C GLY A 106 -11.38 -3.19 11.98
N CYS A 107 -10.33 -2.51 11.53
CA CYS A 107 -9.18 -3.12 10.88
C CYS A 107 -8.31 -3.86 11.90
N ALA A 108 -8.71 -5.07 12.31
CA ALA A 108 -7.97 -5.80 13.35
C ALA A 108 -6.49 -5.97 13.01
N ARG A 109 -5.63 -5.42 13.86
CA ARG A 109 -4.17 -5.45 13.78
C ARG A 109 -3.62 -6.05 15.05
N SER A 110 -3.02 -7.22 14.91
CA SER A 110 -2.56 -8.02 16.02
C SER A 110 -1.22 -7.51 16.57
N ASP A 111 -1.03 -7.67 17.87
CA ASP A 111 0.21 -7.38 18.57
C ASP A 111 1.39 -8.25 18.11
N VAL A 112 1.08 -9.40 17.52
CA VAL A 112 2.02 -10.38 16.96
C VAL A 112 2.11 -10.35 15.43
N ALA A 113 1.64 -9.29 14.77
CA ALA A 113 1.89 -9.09 13.34
C ALA A 113 3.39 -9.29 13.01
N GLU A 114 3.69 -9.86 11.85
CA GLU A 114 5.02 -10.34 11.46
C GLU A 114 6.07 -9.22 11.59
N ILE A 115 5.71 -8.02 11.15
CA ILE A 115 6.57 -6.83 11.18
C ILE A 115 6.89 -6.33 12.61
N ARG A 116 6.08 -6.72 13.59
CA ARG A 116 6.29 -6.44 15.02
C ARG A 116 7.09 -7.55 15.70
N SER A 117 6.91 -8.79 15.25
CA SER A 117 7.63 -9.95 15.76
C SER A 117 9.08 -10.03 15.25
N ALA A 118 9.35 -9.48 14.07
CA ALA A 118 10.65 -9.54 13.43
C ALA A 118 11.62 -8.45 13.94
N ARG A 119 12.90 -8.79 14.06
CA ARG A 119 13.98 -7.83 14.34
C ARG A 119 14.50 -7.23 13.04
N LEU A 120 13.91 -6.11 12.62
CA LEU A 120 14.09 -5.55 11.27
C LEU A 120 15.14 -4.43 11.16
N GLY A 121 15.81 -4.06 12.26
CA GLY A 121 16.84 -3.02 12.24
C GLY A 121 16.32 -1.61 11.90
N VAL A 122 15.03 -1.37 12.10
CA VAL A 122 14.38 -0.05 11.99
C VAL A 122 13.95 0.44 13.36
N GLU A 123 13.76 1.75 13.51
CA GLU A 123 13.35 2.36 14.78
C GLU A 123 11.87 2.08 15.11
N LYS A 124 10.99 1.98 14.10
CA LYS A 124 9.56 1.69 14.33
C LYS A 124 8.97 0.73 13.29
N SER A 125 7.97 -0.04 13.71
CA SER A 125 7.14 -0.86 12.82
C SER A 125 5.72 -0.33 12.81
N ILE A 126 5.22 0.03 11.62
CA ILE A 126 3.89 0.60 11.43
C ILE A 126 3.02 -0.41 10.68
N ASN A 127 1.90 -0.79 11.28
CA ASN A 127 0.94 -1.69 10.66
C ASN A 127 -0.29 -0.90 10.21
N ILE A 128 -0.47 -0.77 8.88
CA ILE A 128 -1.66 -0.19 8.26
C ILE A 128 -2.51 -1.24 7.54
N ALA A 129 -2.15 -2.53 7.61
CA ALA A 129 -2.95 -3.62 7.09
C ALA A 129 -4.35 -3.62 7.69
N CYS A 130 -5.35 -4.04 6.91
CA CYS A 130 -6.73 -4.05 7.37
C CYS A 130 -7.37 -5.41 7.09
N SER A 131 -7.74 -6.11 8.14
CA SER A 131 -8.45 -7.38 8.04
C SER A 131 -9.71 -7.32 7.17
N GLY A 132 -9.81 -8.24 6.22
CA GLY A 132 -10.87 -8.29 5.20
C GLY A 132 -10.62 -7.42 3.96
N ALA A 133 -9.52 -6.67 3.88
CA ALA A 133 -9.20 -5.88 2.70
C ALA A 133 -8.98 -6.76 1.45
N GLN A 134 -9.43 -6.28 0.29
CA GLN A 134 -9.09 -6.81 -1.03
C GLN A 134 -8.05 -5.91 -1.70
N THR A 135 -7.56 -6.32 -2.87
CA THR A 135 -6.55 -5.55 -3.62
C THR A 135 -6.97 -4.10 -3.88
N LYS A 136 -8.27 -3.84 -4.13
CA LYS A 136 -8.82 -2.50 -4.37
C LYS A 136 -8.73 -1.55 -3.18
N GLU A 137 -8.60 -2.05 -1.96
CA GLU A 137 -8.35 -1.24 -0.76
C GLU A 137 -6.87 -0.86 -0.60
N ILE A 138 -5.97 -1.42 -1.42
CA ILE A 138 -4.55 -1.04 -1.44
C ILE A 138 -4.32 0.18 -2.34
N PHE A 139 -4.97 0.26 -3.50
CA PHE A 139 -4.67 1.29 -4.52
C PHE A 139 -4.82 2.70 -3.95
N ARG A 140 -4.14 3.70 -4.53
CA ARG A 140 -4.41 5.10 -4.15
C ARG A 140 -5.83 5.48 -4.56
N ALA A 141 -6.50 6.32 -3.78
CA ALA A 141 -7.84 6.80 -4.11
C ALA A 141 -7.90 7.44 -5.51
N SER A 142 -6.85 8.20 -5.87
CA SER A 142 -6.71 8.83 -7.19
C SER A 142 -6.60 7.85 -8.37
N ASN A 143 -6.41 6.55 -8.09
CA ASN A 143 -6.34 5.50 -9.10
C ASN A 143 -7.29 4.32 -8.76
N GLY A 144 -8.50 4.64 -8.30
CA GLY A 144 -9.57 3.68 -8.06
C GLY A 144 -9.49 2.92 -6.74
N GLY A 145 -8.67 3.38 -5.79
CA GLY A 145 -8.60 2.85 -4.43
C GLY A 145 -9.85 3.13 -3.62
N ARG A 146 -10.22 2.18 -2.75
CA ARG A 146 -11.42 2.29 -1.91
C ARG A 146 -11.06 2.42 -0.43
N ARG A 147 -11.82 3.29 0.25
CA ARG A 147 -11.85 3.32 1.72
C ARG A 147 -12.43 2.02 2.26
N PHE A 148 -12.00 1.61 3.45
CA PHE A 148 -12.51 0.41 4.09
C PHE A 148 -12.49 0.53 5.60
N LYS A 149 -13.57 0.09 6.25
CA LYS A 149 -13.77 0.13 7.71
C LYS A 149 -13.40 1.48 8.35
N GLY A 150 -13.79 2.58 7.69
CA GLY A 150 -13.53 3.94 8.16
C GLY A 150 -12.14 4.48 7.82
N GLU A 151 -11.24 3.68 7.22
CA GLU A 151 -9.87 4.07 6.89
C GLU A 151 -9.66 4.41 5.41
N ALA A 152 -8.60 5.17 5.12
CA ALA A 152 -8.19 5.50 3.75
C ALA A 152 -7.57 4.29 3.04
N PRO A 153 -7.57 4.27 1.69
CA PRO A 153 -6.84 3.25 0.96
C PRO A 153 -5.38 3.17 1.44
N GLN A 154 -4.84 1.97 1.54
CA GLN A 154 -3.59 1.74 2.26
C GLN A 154 -2.38 2.41 1.58
N ALA A 155 -2.37 2.55 0.25
CA ALA A 155 -1.35 3.33 -0.45
C ALA A 155 -1.40 4.83 -0.10
N ASP A 156 -2.58 5.40 0.16
CA ASP A 156 -2.70 6.80 0.60
C ASP A 156 -2.20 6.97 2.04
N GLN A 157 -2.38 5.95 2.89
CA GLN A 157 -1.78 5.92 4.22
C GLN A 157 -0.24 5.84 4.13
N LEU A 158 0.28 4.95 3.27
CA LEU A 158 1.71 4.83 3.01
C LEU A 158 2.30 6.13 2.50
N ALA A 159 1.59 6.87 1.64
CA ALA A 159 2.04 8.17 1.15
C ALA A 159 2.19 9.20 2.27
N ARG A 160 1.36 9.15 3.31
CA ARG A 160 1.53 9.99 4.52
C ARG A 160 2.75 9.57 5.32
N ILE A 161 2.87 8.27 5.59
CA ILE A 161 4.00 7.69 6.31
C ILE A 161 5.34 8.05 5.64
N ALA A 162 5.42 7.93 4.31
CA ALA A 162 6.64 8.23 3.56
C ALA A 162 7.03 9.71 3.55
N ARG A 163 6.13 10.63 3.94
CA ARG A 163 6.46 12.06 4.13
C ARG A 163 7.03 12.34 5.53
N GLU A 164 6.66 11.53 6.51
CA GLU A 164 7.00 11.72 7.93
C GLU A 164 8.15 10.82 8.40
N HIS A 165 8.45 9.77 7.63
CA HIS A 165 9.37 8.71 8.02
C HIS A 165 10.20 8.19 6.86
N THR A 166 11.37 7.61 7.19
CA THR A 166 12.20 6.90 6.22
C THR A 166 11.77 5.43 6.14
N VAL A 167 10.98 5.07 5.14
CA VAL A 167 10.51 3.69 4.93
C VAL A 167 11.65 2.82 4.39
N LYS A 168 12.08 1.83 5.18
CA LYS A 168 13.16 0.89 4.81
C LYS A 168 12.63 -0.45 4.32
N LEU A 169 11.42 -0.83 4.71
CA LEU A 169 10.79 -2.09 4.34
C LEU A 169 9.29 -1.90 4.17
N ILE A 170 8.74 -2.54 3.14
CA ILE A 170 7.30 -2.70 2.95
C ILE A 170 6.99 -4.19 2.87
N ALA A 171 6.10 -4.67 3.75
CA ALA A 171 5.56 -6.02 3.71
C ALA A 171 4.11 -5.98 3.21
N LEU A 172 3.82 -6.72 2.14
CA LEU A 172 2.49 -6.82 1.54
C LEU A 172 2.00 -8.28 1.59
N SER A 173 0.78 -8.49 2.09
CA SER A 173 0.01 -9.71 1.84
C SER A 173 -1.41 -9.32 1.46
N ILE A 174 -1.85 -9.71 0.27
CA ILE A 174 -3.17 -9.35 -0.25
C ILE A 174 -3.60 -10.38 -1.31
N GLY A 175 -4.90 -10.45 -1.60
CA GLY A 175 -5.47 -11.29 -2.66
C GLY A 175 -6.31 -12.46 -2.16
N GLY A 176 -6.13 -12.89 -0.89
CA GLY A 176 -6.93 -13.97 -0.32
C GLY A 176 -8.41 -13.64 -0.27
N ASN A 177 -8.76 -12.40 0.08
CA ASN A 177 -10.15 -11.94 0.10
C ASN A 177 -10.74 -11.75 -1.30
N ASP A 178 -9.92 -11.44 -2.31
CA ASP A 178 -10.36 -11.29 -3.71
C ASP A 178 -10.87 -12.63 -4.28
N ILE A 179 -10.31 -13.75 -3.81
CA ILE A 179 -10.78 -15.10 -4.17
C ILE A 179 -11.79 -15.71 -3.19
N ALA A 180 -12.17 -14.98 -2.13
CA ALA A 180 -12.99 -15.47 -1.02
C ALA A 180 -12.39 -16.70 -0.29
N PHE A 181 -11.06 -16.67 -0.04
CA PHE A 181 -10.31 -17.79 0.52
C PHE A 181 -10.90 -18.35 1.82
N GLU A 182 -11.36 -17.50 2.75
CA GLU A 182 -11.99 -17.93 3.99
C GLU A 182 -13.19 -18.85 3.73
N SER A 183 -14.13 -18.44 2.88
CA SER A 183 -15.31 -19.25 2.55
C SER A 183 -14.94 -20.59 1.90
N LEU A 184 -13.90 -20.58 1.05
CA LEU A 184 -13.41 -21.80 0.40
C LEU A 184 -12.84 -22.78 1.42
N VAL A 185 -11.95 -22.33 2.31
CA VAL A 185 -11.36 -23.16 3.37
C VAL A 185 -12.42 -23.64 4.35
N VAL A 186 -13.33 -22.77 4.80
CA VAL A 186 -14.42 -23.14 5.71
C VAL A 186 -15.29 -24.24 5.09
N SER A 187 -15.65 -24.12 3.81
CA SER A 187 -16.44 -25.15 3.13
C SER A 187 -15.72 -26.52 3.11
N CYS A 188 -14.40 -26.51 2.92
CA CYS A 188 -13.58 -27.72 2.94
C CYS A 188 -13.44 -28.33 4.34
N VAL A 189 -13.21 -27.49 5.36
CA VAL A 189 -13.12 -27.93 6.76
C VAL A 189 -14.45 -28.53 7.22
N ILE A 190 -15.57 -27.88 6.89
CA ILE A 190 -16.91 -28.42 7.18
C ILE A 190 -17.10 -29.76 6.48
N ALA A 191 -16.81 -29.85 5.17
CA ALA A 191 -16.95 -31.10 4.44
C ALA A 191 -16.10 -32.24 5.05
N TYR A 192 -14.87 -31.94 5.47
CA TYR A 192 -14.02 -32.90 6.16
C TYR A 192 -14.60 -33.32 7.52
N ALA A 193 -14.98 -32.35 8.36
CA ALA A 193 -15.49 -32.60 9.70
C ALA A 193 -16.81 -33.39 9.70
N THR A 194 -17.67 -33.16 8.70
CA THR A 194 -18.95 -33.88 8.55
C THR A 194 -18.82 -35.13 7.69
N ARG A 195 -17.61 -35.54 7.29
CA ARG A 195 -17.35 -36.69 6.39
C ARG A 195 -18.14 -36.64 5.06
N ALA A 196 -18.38 -35.43 4.56
CA ALA A 196 -19.01 -35.22 3.25
C ALA A 196 -18.01 -35.52 2.11
N ARG A 197 -18.47 -35.39 0.86
CA ARG A 197 -17.60 -35.57 -0.32
C ARG A 197 -16.47 -34.53 -0.33
N PRO A 198 -15.27 -34.87 -0.84
CA PRO A 198 -14.16 -33.92 -0.92
C PRO A 198 -14.54 -32.62 -1.67
N CYS A 199 -14.27 -31.48 -1.04
CA CYS A 199 -14.59 -30.14 -1.57
C CYS A 199 -13.73 -29.72 -2.77
N ALA A 200 -12.57 -30.36 -2.97
CA ALA A 200 -11.47 -29.83 -3.79
C ALA A 200 -11.91 -29.48 -5.22
N ARG A 201 -12.68 -30.35 -5.89
CA ARG A 201 -13.16 -30.09 -7.25
C ARG A 201 -14.09 -28.88 -7.33
N ALA A 202 -15.00 -28.73 -6.37
CA ALA A 202 -15.94 -27.62 -6.35
C ALA A 202 -15.23 -26.28 -6.06
N VAL A 203 -14.29 -26.29 -5.12
CA VAL A 203 -13.49 -25.12 -4.76
C VAL A 203 -12.54 -24.72 -5.89
N GLN A 204 -11.91 -25.68 -6.57
CA GLN A 204 -10.95 -25.41 -7.65
C GLN A 204 -11.56 -24.54 -8.75
N ALA A 205 -12.78 -24.85 -9.19
CA ALA A 205 -13.46 -24.06 -10.22
C ALA A 205 -13.66 -22.58 -9.79
N SER A 206 -14.02 -22.34 -8.52
CA SER A 206 -14.14 -20.97 -8.00
C SER A 206 -12.79 -20.27 -7.88
N VAL A 207 -11.71 -21.01 -7.56
CA VAL A 207 -10.36 -20.44 -7.52
C VAL A 207 -9.93 -20.06 -8.93
N ASP A 208 -10.04 -20.96 -9.90
CA ASP A 208 -9.65 -20.75 -11.29
C ASP A 208 -10.36 -19.54 -11.91
N GLN A 209 -11.65 -19.37 -11.59
CA GLN A 209 -12.43 -18.23 -12.07
C GLN A 209 -11.95 -16.89 -11.50
N LYS A 210 -11.55 -16.83 -10.22
CA LYS A 210 -11.25 -15.57 -9.52
C LYS A 210 -9.76 -15.22 -9.54
N LEU A 211 -8.89 -16.22 -9.64
CA LEU A 211 -7.45 -16.06 -9.51
C LEU A 211 -6.86 -15.08 -10.53
N PRO A 212 -7.23 -15.07 -11.83
CA PRO A 212 -6.68 -14.11 -12.78
C PRO A 212 -6.93 -12.65 -12.37
N ALA A 213 -8.16 -12.34 -11.95
CA ALA A 213 -8.52 -11.00 -11.49
C ALA A 213 -7.80 -10.63 -10.18
N ALA A 214 -7.70 -11.57 -9.23
CA ALA A 214 -6.96 -11.37 -7.98
C ALA A 214 -5.47 -11.09 -8.26
N MET A 215 -4.84 -11.86 -9.15
CA MET A 215 -3.43 -11.66 -9.52
C MET A 215 -3.20 -10.33 -10.23
N SER A 216 -4.11 -9.90 -11.11
CA SER A 216 -4.09 -8.57 -11.71
C SER A 216 -4.21 -7.47 -10.64
N GLY A 217 -5.10 -7.66 -9.66
CA GLY A 217 -5.25 -6.78 -8.50
C GLY A 217 -3.97 -6.68 -7.66
N VAL A 218 -3.30 -7.81 -7.39
CA VAL A 218 -2.01 -7.85 -6.67
C VAL A 218 -0.94 -7.08 -7.45
N ALA A 219 -0.83 -7.31 -8.77
CA ALA A 219 0.12 -6.59 -9.62
C ALA A 219 -0.12 -5.08 -9.58
N LYS A 220 -1.39 -4.65 -9.67
CA LYS A 220 -1.76 -3.23 -9.53
C LYS A 220 -1.46 -2.68 -8.14
N ALA A 221 -1.68 -3.45 -7.08
CA ALA A 221 -1.36 -3.05 -5.71
C ALA A 221 0.14 -2.76 -5.55
N ILE A 222 0.99 -3.65 -6.08
CA ILE A 222 2.45 -3.45 -6.10
C ILE A 222 2.83 -2.21 -6.92
N ALA A 223 2.22 -2.01 -8.09
CA ALA A 223 2.48 -0.83 -8.92
C ALA A 223 2.11 0.48 -8.21
N GLU A 224 0.99 0.50 -7.48
CA GLU A 224 0.52 1.64 -6.70
C GLU A 224 1.46 1.95 -5.53
N ILE A 225 1.92 0.94 -4.79
CA ILE A 225 2.94 1.09 -3.73
C ILE A 225 4.23 1.68 -4.32
N ARG A 226 4.73 1.10 -5.41
CA ARG A 226 5.94 1.62 -6.09
C ARG A 226 5.76 3.05 -6.55
N ALA A 227 4.58 3.43 -7.02
CA ALA A 227 4.31 4.79 -7.44
C ALA A 227 4.25 5.77 -6.25
N VAL A 228 3.68 5.37 -5.11
CA VAL A 228 3.77 6.15 -3.85
C VAL A 228 5.23 6.38 -3.46
N MET A 229 6.04 5.32 -3.42
CA MET A 229 7.43 5.43 -2.98
C MET A 229 8.29 6.25 -3.96
N ARG A 230 8.03 6.13 -5.27
CA ARG A 230 8.66 7.00 -6.29
C ARG A 230 8.30 8.48 -6.09
N SER A 231 7.02 8.78 -5.85
CA SER A 231 6.57 10.15 -5.54
C SER A 231 7.19 10.70 -4.26
N ALA A 232 7.56 9.83 -3.31
CA ALA A 232 8.28 10.19 -2.09
C ALA A 232 9.82 10.25 -2.26
N GLY A 233 10.35 10.09 -3.48
CA GLY A 233 11.78 10.27 -3.78
C GLY A 233 12.65 9.01 -3.71
N TYR A 234 12.09 7.82 -3.49
CA TYR A 234 12.86 6.57 -3.38
C TYR A 234 13.31 6.04 -4.77
N ARG A 235 14.56 5.55 -4.89
CA ARG A 235 15.19 5.01 -6.13
C ARG A 235 16.19 3.87 -5.85
N PRO A 236 16.44 2.92 -6.79
CA PRO A 236 15.51 2.30 -7.73
C PRO A 236 15.09 0.87 -7.31
N TRP A 237 13.97 0.43 -7.85
CA TRP A 237 13.47 -0.95 -7.83
C TRP A 237 13.47 -1.45 -9.27
#